data_AF-A0A4T0V234-F1
#
_entry.id   AF-A0A4T0V234-F1
#
_cell.length_a   1.000
_cell.length_b   1.000
_cell.length_c   1.000
_cell.angle_alpha   90.00
_cell.angle_beta   90.00
_cell.angle_gamma   90.00
#
_symmetry.space_group_name_H-M   'P 1'
#
loop_
_entity.id
_entity.type
_entity.pdbx_description
1 polymer ?
#
loop_
_entity_poly.entity_id
_entity_poly.type
_entity_poly.pdbx_seq_one_letter_code
_entity_poly.pdbx_strand_id
1 'polypeptide(L)' 'MVRELTGDEFADLLGSAFDRKAIMEKRHTKSSIIYVFSDEQGKPAVLMNSCFEEGVLITLE' A
#
# COMPACT_ATOMS: atom_id res chain seq x y z
N MET A 1 5.82 0.87 -12.05
CA MET A 1 5.24 2.23 -12.05
C MET A 1 5.06 2.78 -10.62
N VAL A 2 5.20 4.10 -10.40
CA VAL A 2 4.96 4.77 -9.09
C VAL A 2 3.81 5.76 -9.23
N ARG A 3 2.85 5.75 -8.29
CA ARG A 3 1.69 6.63 -8.25
C ARG A 3 1.47 7.16 -6.82
N GLU A 4 1.27 8.46 -6.70
CA GLU A 4 0.84 9.09 -5.45
C GLU A 4 -0.66 8.88 -5.23
N LEU A 5 -1.05 8.72 -3.97
CA LEU A 5 -2.42 8.49 -3.54
C LEU A 5 -2.81 9.53 -2.50
N THR A 6 -4.03 9.99 -2.61
CA THR A 6 -4.69 10.73 -1.52
C THR A 6 -4.91 9.81 -0.31
N GLY A 7 -5.10 10.40 0.87
CA GLY A 7 -5.37 9.65 2.10
C GLY A 7 -6.58 8.71 1.99
N ASP A 8 -7.64 9.15 1.30
CA ASP A 8 -8.86 8.36 1.05
C ASP A 8 -8.56 7.16 0.14
N GLU A 9 -7.87 7.37 -0.99
CA GLU A 9 -7.50 6.27 -1.90
C GLU A 9 -6.57 5.25 -1.22
N PHE A 10 -5.65 5.74 -0.38
CA PHE A 10 -4.78 4.88 0.43
C PHE A 10 -5.61 4.02 1.39
N ALA A 11 -6.56 4.61 2.10
CA ALA A 11 -7.41 3.91 3.06
C ALA A 11 -8.28 2.84 2.38
N ASP A 12 -8.86 3.15 1.23
CA ASP A 12 -9.66 2.20 0.44
C ASP A 12 -8.83 1.02 -0.05
N LEU A 13 -7.64 1.28 -0.63
CA LEU A 13 -6.73 0.23 -1.10
C LEU A 13 -6.26 -0.65 0.05
N LEU A 14 -5.88 -0.03 1.17
CA LEU A 14 -5.44 -0.76 2.36
C LEU A 14 -6.57 -1.62 2.93
N GLY A 15 -7.78 -1.06 3.04
CA GLY A 15 -8.97 -1.76 3.51
C GLY A 15 -9.31 -2.97 2.63
N SER A 16 -9.32 -2.80 1.31
CA SER A 16 -9.54 -3.89 0.36
C SER A 16 -8.44 -4.96 0.44
N ALA A 17 -7.17 -4.56 0.62
CA ALA A 17 -6.06 -5.50 0.76
C ALA A 17 -6.16 -6.31 2.07
N PHE A 18 -6.60 -5.69 3.18
CA PHE A 18 -6.85 -6.39 4.44
C PHE A 18 -8.03 -7.36 4.36
N ASP A 19 -9.16 -6.93 3.78
CA ASP A 19 -10.36 -7.77 3.61
C ASP A 19 -10.04 -9.04 2.81
N ARG A 20 -9.29 -8.87 1.72
CA ARG A 20 -8.85 -9.97 0.86
C ARG A 20 -7.66 -10.77 1.43
N LYS A 21 -7.14 -10.38 2.59
CA LYS A 21 -5.89 -10.94 3.18
C LYS A 21 -4.72 -10.96 2.19
N ALA A 22 -4.68 -9.97 1.31
CA ALA A 22 -3.65 -9.83 0.27
C ALA A 22 -2.35 -9.23 0.81
N ILE A 23 -2.37 -8.64 2.01
CA ILE A 23 -1.19 -8.08 2.67
C ILE A 23 -0.28 -9.23 3.13
N MET A 24 0.90 -9.27 2.52
CA MET A 24 1.92 -10.29 2.77
C MET A 24 2.91 -9.85 3.84
N GLU A 25 3.27 -8.56 3.86
CA GLU A 25 4.22 -8.01 4.83
C GLU A 25 3.81 -6.59 5.24
N LYS A 26 3.86 -6.32 6.55
CA LYS A 26 3.75 -4.98 7.12
C LYS A 26 5.05 -4.64 7.82
N ARG A 27 5.73 -3.60 7.36
CA ARG A 27 6.99 -3.12 7.95
C ARG A 27 6.82 -1.72 8.52
N HIS A 28 7.20 -1.56 9.78
CA HIS A 28 7.26 -0.26 10.44
C HIS A 28 8.67 0.30 10.32
N THR A 29 8.79 1.53 9.84
CA THR A 29 10.04 2.32 9.87
C THR A 29 9.83 3.54 10.76
N LYS A 30 10.91 4.27 11.11
CA LYS A 30 10.86 5.41 12.04
C LYS A 30 9.81 6.48 11.69
N SER A 31 9.43 6.62 10.41
CA SER A 31 8.52 7.67 9.94
C SER A 31 7.49 7.20 8.90
N SER A 32 7.47 5.91 8.56
CA SER A 32 6.57 5.37 7.54
C SER A 32 6.16 3.92 7.84
N ILE A 33 4.97 3.54 7.42
CA ILE A 33 4.51 2.16 7.39
C ILE A 33 4.47 1.69 5.94
N ILE A 34 5.10 0.55 5.67
CA ILE A 34 5.17 -0.06 4.34
C ILE A 34 4.33 -1.34 4.37
N TYR A 35 3.40 -1.46 3.43
CA TYR A 35 2.58 -2.65 3.21
C TYR A 35 2.94 -3.24 1.86
N VAL A 36 3.30 -4.52 1.85
CA VAL A 36 3.52 -5.28 0.62
C VAL A 36 2.33 -6.19 0.43
N PHE A 37 1.70 -6.13 -0.73
CA PHE A 37 0.51 -6.91 -1.06
C PHE A 37 0.51 -7.32 -2.52
N SER A 38 -0.31 -8.31 -2.88
CA SER A 38 -0.57 -8.63 -4.29
C SER A 38 -1.80 -7.85 -4.76
N ASP A 39 -1.68 -7.17 -5.90
CA ASP A 39 -2.80 -6.49 -6.55
C ASP A 39 -3.84 -7.50 -7.13
N GLU A 40 -4.90 -6.99 -7.76
CA GLU A 40 -5.95 -7.84 -8.33
C GLU A 40 -5.46 -8.74 -9.49
N GLN A 41 -4.32 -8.42 -10.09
CA GLN A 41 -3.68 -9.20 -11.14
C GLN A 41 -2.63 -10.19 -10.58
N GLY A 42 -2.50 -10.27 -9.25
CA GLY A 42 -1.48 -11.07 -8.58
C GLY A 42 -0.07 -10.49 -8.67
N LYS A 43 0.07 -9.24 -9.12
CA LYS A 43 1.36 -8.56 -9.20
C LYS A 43 1.72 -7.95 -7.85
N PRO A 44 3.00 -7.98 -7.46
CA PRO A 44 3.42 -7.38 -6.21
C PRO A 44 3.29 -5.85 -6.27
N ALA A 45 2.62 -5.30 -5.26
CA ALA A 45 2.41 -3.88 -5.06
C ALA A 45 2.85 -3.48 -3.64
N VAL A 46 3.37 -2.26 -3.52
CA VAL A 46 3.83 -1.70 -2.25
C VAL A 46 3.06 -0.42 -1.97
N LEU A 47 2.40 -0.38 -0.82
CA LEU A 47 1.72 0.80 -0.29
C LEU A 47 2.57 1.38 0.83
N MET A 48 3.01 2.62 0.69
CA MET A 48 3.75 3.33 1.74
C MET A 48 2.89 4.45 2.30
N ASN A 49 2.77 4.53 3.62
CA ASN A 49 2.18 5.64 4.34
C ASN A 49 3.30 6.35 5.10
N SER A 50 3.62 7.58 4.71
CA SER A 50 4.35 8.50 5.58
C SER A 50 3.34 9.18 6.49
N CYS A 51 3.69 9.46 7.75
CA CYS A 51 2.80 9.96 8.82
C CYS A 51 2.00 11.28 8.54
N PHE A 52 1.80 11.67 7.29
CA PHE A 52 1.21 12.91 6.78
C PHE A 52 0.00 12.68 5.86
N GLU A 53 -0.72 11.56 5.98
CA GLU A 53 -1.94 11.27 5.18
C GLU A 53 -1.70 11.13 3.66
N GLU A 54 -0.45 10.96 3.25
CA GLU A 54 -0.06 10.75 1.85
C GLU A 54 0.42 9.32 1.65
N GLY A 55 -0.18 8.65 0.66
CA GLY A 55 0.14 7.28 0.29
C GLY A 55 0.93 7.24 -1.00
N VAL A 56 1.85 6.30 -1.13
CA VAL A 56 2.49 6.00 -2.43
C VAL A 56 2.24 4.53 -2.77
N LEU A 57 1.71 4.30 -3.97
CA LEU A 57 1.58 2.97 -4.55
C LEU A 57 2.70 2.75 -5.57
N ILE A 58 3.46 1.68 -5.35
CA ILE A 58 4.49 1.22 -6.27
C ILE A 58 4.06 -0.14 -6.80
N THR A 59 3.82 -0.23 -8.11
CA THR A 59 3.57 -1.51 -8.79
C THR A 59 4.84 -1.95 -9.50
N LEU A 60 5.22 -3.21 -9.29
CA LEU A 60 6.33 -3.83 -10.02
C LEU A 60 5.77 -4.42 -11.32
N GLU A 61 6.31 -3.97 -12.46
CA GLU A 61 5.95 -4.45 -13.80
C GLU A 61 6.82 -5.62 -14.23
#